data_AF-A0A7S0XXG2-F1
#
_entry.id   AF-A0A7S0XXG2-F1
#
_cell.length_a   1.000
_cell.length_b   1.000
_cell.length_c   1.000
_cell.angle_alpha   90.00
_cell.angle_beta   90.00
_cell.angle_gamma   90.00
#
_symmetry.space_group_name_H-M   'P 1'
#
loop_
_entity.id
_entity.type
_entity.pdbx_description
1 polymer ?
#
loop_
_entity_poly.entity_id
_entity_poly.type
_entity_poly.pdbx_seq_one_letter_code
_entity_poly.pdbx_strand_id
1 'polypeptide(L)'
;GSGTGPDTDDKQVLMRSDGFEGKCEVAKPECFCGIGWCGQFYYNPYGMHQIRDFPDMSKMIPQAAHTSTHINFRNDHVLARTLKKIGGFDKVGAVFKGMLYINKAGRYNLCTTSDDGSRMYVDGKRAANNPGLHGPRKRCAHRDLSAGEHPVRVEFFENGGGGLITAPH
;
A
#
# COMPACT_ATOMS: atom_id res chain seq x y z
N GLY A 1 4.78 -0.65 3.79
CA GLY A 1 4.53 -1.59 4.89
C GLY A 1 5.82 -2.24 5.33
N SER A 2 5.86 -2.77 6.56
CA SER A 2 7.01 -3.52 7.09
C SER A 2 6.55 -4.81 7.76
N GLY A 3 7.42 -5.82 7.78
CA GLY A 3 7.17 -7.09 8.46
C GLY A 3 8.33 -7.51 9.37
N THR A 4 8.02 -8.34 10.36
CA THR A 4 8.99 -9.18 11.10
C THR A 4 8.51 -10.63 11.07
N GLY A 5 9.42 -11.59 11.10
CA GLY A 5 9.09 -13.00 11.29
C GLY A 5 10.29 -13.92 11.03
N PRO A 6 10.05 -15.24 10.88
CA PRO A 6 11.11 -16.24 10.66
C PRO A 6 12.06 -15.96 9.49
N ASP A 7 11.57 -15.34 8.42
CA ASP A 7 12.40 -14.96 7.26
C ASP A 7 13.33 -13.78 7.54
N THR A 8 13.05 -13.00 8.57
CA THR A 8 13.78 -11.78 8.88
C THR A 8 14.58 -11.91 10.18
N ASP A 9 14.66 -13.12 10.74
CA ASP A 9 15.17 -13.37 12.10
C ASP A 9 14.53 -12.40 13.12
N ASP A 10 13.22 -12.17 12.96
CA ASP A 10 12.39 -11.23 13.72
C ASP A 10 12.83 -9.76 13.67
N LYS A 11 13.75 -9.40 12.77
CA LYS A 11 14.13 -8.01 12.50
C LYS A 11 13.09 -7.32 11.61
N GLN A 12 12.84 -6.05 11.86
CA GLN A 12 11.90 -5.26 11.06
C GLN A 12 12.51 -4.93 9.71
N VAL A 13 11.80 -5.28 8.63
CA VAL A 13 12.22 -5.00 7.25
C VAL A 13 11.09 -4.38 6.43
N LEU A 14 11.45 -3.60 5.42
CA LEU A 14 10.49 -3.18 4.41
C LEU A 14 10.04 -4.39 3.59
N MET A 15 8.74 -4.52 3.38
CA MET A 15 8.22 -5.59 2.53
C MET A 15 8.60 -5.33 1.07
N ARG A 16 9.34 -6.27 0.48
CA ARG A 16 9.55 -6.35 -0.96
C ARG A 16 8.41 -7.16 -1.58
N SER A 17 8.20 -6.93 -2.86
CA SER A 17 7.27 -7.73 -3.66
C SER A 17 8.04 -8.41 -4.77
N ASP A 18 7.85 -9.72 -4.89
CA ASP A 18 8.47 -10.54 -5.94
C ASP A 18 7.75 -10.40 -7.29
N GLY A 19 6.61 -9.69 -7.30
CA GLY A 19 5.84 -9.39 -8.50
C GLY A 19 4.40 -9.05 -8.14
N PHE A 20 3.53 -8.78 -9.09
CA PHE A 20 2.09 -8.67 -8.84
C PHE A 20 1.32 -9.51 -9.87
N GLU A 21 0.18 -10.05 -9.45
CA GLU A 21 -0.72 -10.77 -10.34
C GLU A 21 -1.70 -9.80 -10.99
N GLY A 22 -1.59 -9.60 -12.32
CA GLY A 22 -2.48 -8.72 -13.06
C GLY A 22 -2.14 -8.65 -14.56
N LYS A 23 -3.17 -8.52 -15.40
CA LYS A 23 -2.98 -8.24 -16.84
C LYS A 23 -2.70 -6.75 -17.02
N CYS A 24 -1.80 -6.42 -17.95
CA CYS A 24 -1.73 -5.12 -18.59
C CYS A 24 -3.11 -4.81 -19.22
N GLU A 25 -3.84 -3.85 -18.65
CA GLU A 25 -5.13 -3.40 -19.18
C GLU A 25 -4.93 -2.13 -20.03
N VAL A 26 -5.03 -2.28 -21.35
CA VAL A 26 -4.77 -1.27 -22.41
C VAL A 26 -5.54 0.06 -22.22
N ALA A 27 -6.56 0.10 -21.37
CA ALA A 27 -7.41 1.27 -21.12
C ALA A 27 -7.09 2.03 -19.81
N LYS A 28 -6.08 1.65 -19.04
CA LYS A 28 -5.70 2.28 -17.75
C LYS A 28 -4.19 2.47 -17.67
N PRO A 29 -3.69 3.40 -16.82
CA PRO A 29 -2.25 3.46 -16.55
C PRO A 29 -1.78 2.10 -16.01
N GLU A 30 -0.78 1.51 -16.68
CA GLU A 30 -0.32 0.15 -16.41
C GLU A 30 0.92 0.11 -15.50
N CYS A 31 1.06 -0.99 -14.76
CA CYS A 31 2.28 -1.36 -14.03
C CYS A 31 3.09 -2.36 -14.86
N PHE A 32 4.40 -2.44 -14.62
CA PHE A 32 5.27 -3.40 -15.28
C PHE A 32 5.20 -4.77 -14.61
N CYS A 33 4.74 -5.79 -15.33
CA CYS A 33 4.68 -7.15 -14.81
C CYS A 33 6.06 -7.67 -14.35
N GLY A 34 6.06 -8.50 -13.30
CA GLY A 34 7.17 -9.39 -12.96
C GLY A 34 8.09 -8.95 -11.82
N ILE A 35 8.15 -7.67 -11.42
CA ILE A 35 8.96 -7.25 -10.26
C ILE A 35 8.30 -6.08 -9.53
N GLY A 36 8.14 -6.20 -8.21
CA GLY A 36 7.71 -5.10 -7.34
C GLY A 36 6.20 -5.00 -7.11
N TRP A 37 5.82 -3.93 -6.43
CA TRP A 37 4.46 -3.56 -6.07
C TRP A 37 3.85 -2.71 -7.18
N CYS A 38 2.73 -3.14 -7.75
CA CYS A 38 1.94 -2.30 -8.63
C CYS A 38 1.06 -1.35 -7.80
N GLY A 39 1.40 -0.07 -7.77
CA GLY A 39 0.59 0.99 -7.19
C GLY A 39 -0.29 1.66 -8.23
N GLN A 40 -1.60 1.69 -8.01
CA GLN A 40 -2.59 2.47 -8.76
C GLN A 40 -3.05 3.66 -7.91
N PHE A 41 -3.10 4.85 -8.49
CA PHE A 41 -3.32 6.12 -7.79
C PHE A 41 -4.55 6.84 -8.31
N TYR A 42 -5.29 7.45 -7.39
CA TYR A 42 -6.58 8.06 -7.64
C TYR A 42 -6.59 9.44 -6.97
N TYR A 43 -6.81 10.49 -7.75
CA TYR A 43 -6.79 11.88 -7.29
C TYR A 43 -8.20 12.41 -7.22
N ASN A 44 -8.48 13.13 -6.13
CA ASN A 44 -9.79 13.67 -5.80
C ASN A 44 -10.94 12.66 -5.99
N PRO A 45 -10.84 11.43 -5.44
CA PRO A 45 -11.91 10.45 -5.55
C PRO A 45 -13.18 11.01 -4.90
N TYR A 46 -14.19 11.35 -5.72
CA TYR A 46 -15.50 11.85 -5.28
C TYR A 46 -15.54 13.17 -4.49
N GLY A 47 -14.53 14.05 -4.59
CA GLY A 47 -14.54 15.29 -3.80
C GLY A 47 -14.35 15.01 -2.32
N MET A 48 -13.17 14.47 -1.95
CA MET A 48 -12.88 13.88 -0.63
C MET A 48 -13.15 14.74 0.63
N HIS A 49 -13.62 15.98 0.51
CA HIS A 49 -14.02 16.83 1.64
C HIS A 49 -14.96 16.17 2.68
N GLN A 50 -15.69 15.11 2.30
CA GLN A 50 -16.61 14.38 3.20
C GLN A 50 -16.16 12.96 3.57
N ILE A 51 -15.02 12.49 3.05
CA ILE A 51 -14.54 11.13 3.28
C ILE A 51 -13.91 11.03 4.66
N ARG A 52 -14.56 10.27 5.54
CA ARG A 52 -14.09 9.99 6.91
C ARG A 52 -13.46 8.61 7.07
N ASP A 53 -13.46 7.78 6.02
CA ASP A 53 -12.92 6.42 5.99
C ASP A 53 -12.63 5.98 4.53
N PHE A 54 -12.26 4.72 4.27
CA PHE A 54 -11.83 4.29 2.93
C PHE A 54 -12.89 4.46 1.81
N PRO A 55 -12.57 5.19 0.71
CA PRO A 55 -13.38 5.16 -0.50
C PRO A 55 -13.40 3.77 -1.14
N ASP A 56 -14.46 3.48 -1.90
CA ASP A 56 -14.55 2.28 -2.72
C ASP A 56 -13.80 2.48 -4.04
N MET A 57 -12.49 2.26 -3.99
CA MET A 57 -11.56 2.45 -5.11
C MET A 57 -11.81 1.47 -6.27
N SER A 58 -12.59 0.41 -6.04
CA SER A 58 -12.99 -0.54 -7.10
C SER A 58 -13.99 0.08 -8.09
N LYS A 59 -14.72 1.13 -7.67
CA LYS A 59 -15.68 1.87 -8.49
C LYS A 59 -15.06 3.04 -9.23
N MET A 60 -13.74 3.12 -9.23
CA MET A 60 -12.98 4.28 -9.70
C MET A 60 -12.00 3.91 -10.81
N ILE A 61 -11.65 4.91 -11.61
CA ILE A 61 -10.63 4.79 -12.65
C ILE A 61 -9.32 5.36 -12.08
N PRO A 62 -8.23 4.58 -12.02
CA PRO A 62 -6.93 5.09 -11.60
C PRO A 62 -6.40 6.08 -12.64
N GLN A 63 -5.82 7.17 -12.18
CA GLN A 63 -5.27 8.23 -13.03
C GLN A 63 -3.75 8.09 -13.23
N ALA A 64 -3.07 7.35 -12.35
CA ALA A 64 -1.66 7.01 -12.52
C ALA A 64 -1.37 5.60 -11.99
N ALA A 65 -0.26 5.04 -12.46
CA ALA A 65 0.29 3.78 -11.96
C ALA A 65 1.81 3.86 -11.84
N HIS A 66 2.37 3.16 -10.86
CA HIS A 66 3.80 3.08 -10.65
C HIS A 66 4.19 1.74 -10.03
N THR A 67 5.27 1.14 -10.55
CA THR A 67 5.85 -0.08 -9.98
C THR A 67 6.99 0.30 -9.03
N SER A 68 6.90 -0.12 -7.77
CA SER A 68 7.92 0.17 -6.74
C SER A 68 8.44 -1.10 -6.09
N THR A 69 9.72 -1.13 -5.73
CA THR A 69 10.29 -2.27 -4.97
C THR A 69 9.76 -2.35 -3.54
N HIS A 70 9.33 -1.22 -2.97
CA HIS A 70 8.77 -1.16 -1.63
C HIS A 70 7.61 -0.15 -1.57
N ILE A 71 6.61 -0.42 -0.73
CA ILE A 71 5.57 0.57 -0.39
C ILE A 71 6.11 1.46 0.73
N ASN A 72 6.79 2.56 0.37
CA ASN A 72 7.37 3.53 1.30
C ASN A 72 7.35 4.95 0.73
N PHE A 73 6.20 5.62 0.82
CA PHE A 73 6.00 6.99 0.36
C PHE A 73 6.01 7.91 1.58
N ARG A 74 7.18 8.48 1.86
CA ARG A 74 7.48 9.18 3.13
C ARG A 74 6.87 10.56 3.29
N ASN A 75 6.21 11.07 2.26
CA ASN A 75 5.40 12.28 2.28
C ASN A 75 4.80 12.46 0.88
N ASP A 76 3.85 13.39 0.80
CA ASP A 76 3.30 13.94 -0.42
C ASP A 76 4.36 14.30 -1.47
N HIS A 77 5.49 14.88 -1.08
CA HIS A 77 6.55 15.32 -2.01
C HIS A 77 7.32 14.15 -2.64
N VAL A 78 7.52 13.05 -1.92
CA VAL A 78 8.07 11.81 -2.47
C VAL A 78 7.06 11.20 -3.44
N LEU A 79 5.79 11.10 -3.04
CA LEU A 79 4.71 10.60 -3.90
C LEU A 79 4.60 11.44 -5.19
N ALA A 80 4.70 12.76 -5.08
CA ALA A 80 4.66 13.70 -6.18
C ALA A 80 5.74 13.51 -7.22
N ARG A 81 6.97 13.32 -6.74
CA ARG A 81 8.13 13.08 -7.60
C ARG A 81 8.01 11.73 -8.28
N THR A 82 7.52 10.71 -7.57
CA THR A 82 7.32 9.37 -8.13
C THR A 82 6.30 9.37 -9.28
N LEU A 83 5.23 10.15 -9.17
CA LEU A 83 4.15 10.19 -10.17
C LEU A 83 4.33 11.25 -11.26
N LYS A 84 5.50 11.93 -11.30
CA LYS A 84 5.89 12.95 -12.30
C LYS A 84 4.76 13.96 -12.64
N LYS A 85 4.53 14.88 -11.69
CA LYS A 85 3.63 16.07 -11.77
C LYS A 85 2.13 15.74 -11.82
N ILE A 86 1.52 15.70 -10.64
CA ILE A 86 0.20 16.30 -10.40
C ILE A 86 0.39 17.30 -9.25
N GLY A 87 -0.10 18.54 -9.38
CA GLY A 87 -0.07 19.50 -8.27
C GLY A 87 -1.22 19.20 -7.30
N GLY A 88 -0.95 19.28 -5.99
CA GLY A 88 -1.94 19.02 -4.94
C GLY A 88 -2.13 17.53 -4.65
N PHE A 89 -1.45 17.01 -3.62
CA PHE A 89 -1.63 15.65 -3.11
C PHE A 89 -2.57 15.59 -1.91
N ASP A 90 -3.17 16.72 -1.56
CA ASP A 90 -4.38 16.70 -0.75
C ASP A 90 -5.41 15.87 -1.53
N LYS A 91 -5.97 14.86 -0.88
CA LYS A 91 -6.99 13.99 -1.49
C LYS A 91 -6.43 13.02 -2.52
N VAL A 92 -5.59 12.11 -2.06
CA VAL A 92 -5.12 10.97 -2.85
C VAL A 92 -5.58 9.65 -2.24
N GLY A 93 -5.98 8.73 -3.09
CA GLY A 93 -6.11 7.32 -2.74
C GLY A 93 -5.11 6.48 -3.53
N ALA A 94 -4.65 5.37 -2.95
CA ALA A 94 -3.78 4.42 -3.63
C ALA A 94 -4.14 2.97 -3.30
N VAL A 95 -3.97 2.09 -4.28
CA VAL A 95 -4.07 0.64 -4.13
C VAL A 95 -2.78 0.02 -4.64
N PHE A 96 -2.06 -0.66 -3.77
CA PHE A 96 -0.88 -1.45 -4.11
C PHE A 96 -1.24 -2.92 -4.13
N LYS A 97 -0.80 -3.63 -5.17
CA LYS A 97 -0.89 -5.09 -5.29
C LYS A 97 0.50 -5.67 -5.53
N GLY A 98 0.76 -6.83 -4.94
CA GLY A 98 2.03 -7.53 -5.06
C GLY A 98 1.96 -8.93 -4.45
N MET A 99 3.08 -9.64 -4.50
CA MET A 99 3.27 -10.98 -3.95
C MET A 99 4.33 -10.90 -2.87
N LEU A 100 4.04 -11.43 -1.70
CA LEU A 100 4.99 -11.62 -0.62
C LEU A 100 5.40 -13.10 -0.62
N TYR A 101 6.67 -13.37 -0.93
CA TYR A 101 7.21 -14.72 -0.77
C TYR A 101 7.67 -14.96 0.66
N ILE A 102 7.21 -16.06 1.24
CA ILE A 102 7.55 -16.53 2.58
C ILE A 102 8.43 -17.78 2.45
N ASN A 103 9.66 -17.74 2.96
CA ASN A 103 10.58 -18.90 2.87
C ASN A 103 10.31 -19.90 3.99
N LYS A 104 10.06 -19.40 5.21
CA LYS A 104 9.83 -20.19 6.42
C LYS A 104 8.41 -19.93 6.93
N ALA A 105 7.58 -20.96 6.93
CA ALA A 105 6.26 -20.86 7.54
C ALA A 105 6.36 -20.41 9.01
N GLY A 106 5.41 -19.59 9.46
CA GLY A 106 5.35 -19.15 10.85
C GLY A 106 4.55 -17.88 11.05
N ARG A 107 4.72 -17.28 12.23
CA ARG A 107 3.96 -16.10 12.66
C ARG A 107 4.71 -14.81 12.31
N TYR A 108 4.11 -14.00 11.46
CA TYR A 108 4.67 -12.72 11.01
C TYR A 108 3.91 -11.55 11.63
N ASN A 109 4.61 -10.51 12.07
CA ASN A 109 3.97 -9.25 12.46
C ASN A 109 4.03 -8.27 11.29
N LEU A 110 2.88 -7.94 10.71
CA LEU A 110 2.77 -7.10 9.52
C LEU A 110 2.21 -5.73 9.90
N CYS A 111 2.88 -4.66 9.47
CA CYS A 111 2.56 -3.29 9.87
C CYS A 111 2.36 -2.34 8.68
N THR A 112 1.47 -1.37 8.88
CA THR A 112 1.39 -0.13 8.09
C THR A 112 1.59 1.08 9.00
N THR A 113 2.23 2.12 8.49
CA THR A 113 2.19 3.46 9.08
C THR A 113 1.58 4.40 8.06
N SER A 114 0.55 5.15 8.45
CA SER A 114 -0.06 6.12 7.54
C SER A 114 -0.59 7.35 8.25
N ASP A 115 -0.76 8.39 7.45
CA ASP A 115 -1.48 9.64 7.66
C ASP A 115 -2.12 9.97 6.29
N ASP A 116 -3.43 9.95 6.09
CA ASP A 116 -4.50 9.41 6.94
C ASP A 116 -4.51 7.86 6.93
N GLY A 117 -5.54 7.22 6.37
CA GLY A 117 -5.83 5.81 6.59
C GLY A 117 -5.10 4.84 5.67
N SER A 118 -4.79 3.65 6.18
CA SER A 118 -4.27 2.52 5.40
C SER A 118 -4.78 1.17 5.86
N ARG A 119 -4.86 0.19 4.96
CA ARG A 119 -5.20 -1.19 5.30
C ARG A 119 -4.46 -2.17 4.41
N MET A 120 -4.01 -3.25 5.01
CA MET A 120 -3.27 -4.31 4.33
C MET A 120 -4.09 -5.60 4.38
N TYR A 121 -4.04 -6.36 3.30
CA TYR A 121 -4.63 -7.69 3.16
C TYR A 121 -3.54 -8.64 2.65
N VAL A 122 -3.51 -9.85 3.21
CA VAL A 122 -2.68 -10.97 2.75
C VAL A 122 -3.63 -12.16 2.56
N ASP A 123 -3.56 -12.82 1.40
CA ASP A 123 -4.51 -13.89 1.01
C ASP A 123 -5.98 -13.46 1.11
N GLY A 124 -6.26 -12.19 0.77
CA GLY A 124 -7.59 -11.59 0.90
C GLY A 124 -8.05 -11.32 2.34
N LYS A 125 -7.30 -11.77 3.36
CA LYS A 125 -7.61 -11.54 4.78
C LYS A 125 -6.92 -10.27 5.26
N ARG A 126 -7.66 -9.40 5.96
CA ARG A 126 -7.11 -8.15 6.52
C ARG A 126 -5.95 -8.48 7.45
N ALA A 127 -4.79 -7.88 7.24
CA ALA A 127 -3.56 -8.08 7.99
C ALA A 127 -3.14 -6.87 8.83
N ALA A 128 -3.45 -5.65 8.38
CA ALA A 128 -3.33 -4.43 9.18
C ALA A 128 -4.49 -3.50 8.85
N ASN A 129 -4.95 -2.73 9.83
CA ASN A 129 -6.07 -1.81 9.66
C ASN A 129 -5.82 -0.52 10.42
N ASN A 130 -5.70 0.58 9.68
CA ASN A 130 -5.48 1.93 10.17
C ASN A 130 -6.58 2.83 9.58
N PRO A 131 -7.82 2.76 10.11
CA PRO A 131 -8.96 3.44 9.50
C PRO A 131 -9.08 4.89 9.93
N GLY A 132 -9.85 5.63 9.14
CA GLY A 132 -10.27 7.00 9.41
C GLY A 132 -9.20 8.07 9.23
N LEU A 133 -9.60 9.31 9.51
CA LEU A 133 -8.73 10.48 9.51
C LEU A 133 -7.85 10.49 10.76
N HIS A 134 -6.54 10.65 10.58
CA HIS A 134 -5.58 10.73 11.67
C HIS A 134 -4.19 11.14 11.17
N GLY A 135 -3.43 11.83 12.03
CA GLY A 135 -1.99 12.02 11.82
C GLY A 135 -1.20 10.70 11.81
N PRO A 136 0.15 10.74 11.72
CA PRO A 136 0.97 9.55 11.46
C PRO A 136 0.81 8.48 12.55
N ARG A 137 0.33 7.29 12.17
CA ARG A 137 0.06 6.21 13.12
C ARG A 137 0.49 4.86 12.57
N LYS A 138 1.22 4.07 13.37
CA LYS A 138 1.57 2.67 13.09
C LYS A 138 0.46 1.73 13.59
N ARG A 139 0.07 0.76 12.77
CA ARG A 139 -0.79 -0.38 13.13
C ARG A 139 -0.20 -1.67 12.62
N CYS A 140 -0.26 -2.72 13.44
CA CYS A 140 0.28 -4.02 13.12
C CYS A 140 -0.71 -5.12 13.48
N ALA A 141 -0.60 -6.29 12.84
CA ALA A 141 -1.18 -7.52 13.38
C ALA A 141 -0.34 -8.74 12.99
N HIS A 142 -0.47 -9.79 13.80
CA HIS A 142 0.17 -11.07 13.55
C HIS A 142 -0.61 -11.93 12.56
N ARG A 143 0.05 -12.50 11.55
CA ARG A 143 -0.52 -13.47 10.62
C ARG A 143 0.36 -14.70 10.56
N ASP A 144 -0.27 -15.87 10.65
CA ASP A 144 0.39 -17.13 10.40
C ASP A 144 0.39 -17.36 8.88
N LEU A 145 1.58 -17.47 8.30
CA LEU A 145 1.80 -17.63 6.87
C LEU A 145 2.50 -18.97 6.62
N SER A 146 2.07 -19.68 5.59
CA SER A 146 2.78 -20.84 5.06
C SER A 146 4.02 -20.40 4.28
N ALA A 147 4.92 -21.32 3.97
CA ALA A 147 5.93 -21.05 2.96
C ALA A 147 5.26 -20.96 1.58
N GLY A 148 5.77 -20.08 0.70
CA GLY A 148 5.25 -19.85 -0.64
C GLY A 148 4.83 -18.40 -0.89
N GLU A 149 4.16 -18.19 -2.02
CA GLU A 149 3.69 -16.87 -2.44
C GLU A 149 2.33 -16.52 -1.81
N HIS A 150 2.25 -15.30 -1.29
CA HIS A 150 1.02 -14.75 -0.72
C HIS A 150 0.64 -13.45 -1.43
N PRO A 151 -0.54 -13.36 -2.09
CA PRO A 151 -1.00 -12.10 -2.65
C PRO A 151 -1.28 -11.08 -1.55
N VAL A 152 -0.71 -9.90 -1.73
CA VAL A 152 -0.85 -8.76 -0.83
C VAL A 152 -1.51 -7.59 -1.53
N ARG A 153 -2.50 -7.00 -0.86
CA ARG A 153 -3.14 -5.74 -1.26
C ARG A 153 -3.02 -4.73 -0.14
N VAL A 154 -2.51 -3.54 -0.43
CA VAL A 154 -2.48 -2.40 0.50
C VAL A 154 -3.30 -1.26 -0.08
N GLU A 155 -4.21 -0.72 0.70
CA GLU A 155 -4.95 0.49 0.36
C GLU A 155 -4.54 1.63 1.27
N PHE A 156 -4.56 2.83 0.71
CA PHE A 156 -4.20 4.07 1.37
C PHE A 156 -5.14 5.18 0.91
N PHE A 157 -5.47 6.11 1.80
CA PHE A 157 -6.06 7.38 1.42
C PHE A 157 -5.51 8.50 2.30
N GLU A 158 -5.51 9.70 1.73
CA GLU A 158 -5.08 10.95 2.35
C GLU A 158 -6.17 11.99 2.10
N ASN A 159 -6.66 12.68 3.12
CA ASN A 159 -7.71 13.70 2.99
C ASN A 159 -7.26 15.09 3.48
N GLY A 160 -5.98 15.41 3.31
CA GLY A 160 -5.37 16.71 3.55
C GLY A 160 -4.52 16.73 4.81
N GLY A 161 -3.53 17.63 4.85
CA GLY A 161 -2.59 17.72 5.99
C GLY A 161 -1.18 17.22 5.70
N GLY A 162 -0.92 16.64 4.52
CA GLY A 162 0.43 16.35 4.02
C GLY A 162 0.82 14.87 4.06
N GLY A 163 -0.15 13.99 3.79
CA GLY A 163 -0.14 12.54 4.01
C GLY A 163 1.15 11.75 3.81
N LEU A 164 1.26 10.71 4.61
CA LEU A 164 2.35 9.74 4.63
C LEU A 164 1.81 8.32 4.51
N ILE A 165 2.51 7.45 3.76
CA ILE A 165 2.47 6.01 3.98
C ILE A 165 3.89 5.46 4.07
N THR A 166 4.38 5.35 5.30
CA THR A 166 5.71 4.84 5.58
C THR A 166 5.67 3.43 6.12
N ALA A 167 6.80 2.75 6.01
CA ALA A 167 7.09 1.76 7.04
C ALA A 167 7.92 2.47 8.12
N PRO A 168 7.68 2.19 9.41
CA PRO A 168 8.57 2.67 10.45
C PRO A 168 9.97 2.13 10.20
N HIS A 169 10.97 2.99 10.47
CA HIS A 169 12.35 2.57 10.63
C HIS A 169 12.48 1.52 11.73
#